data_AF-A0A353FHV7-F1
#
_entry.id   AF-A0A353FHV7-F1
#
_cell.length_a   1.000
_cell.length_b   1.000
_cell.length_c   1.000
_cell.angle_alpha   90.00
_cell.angle_beta   90.00
_cell.angle_gamma   90.00
#
_symmetry.space_group_name_H-M   'P 1'
#
loop_
_entity.id
_entity.type
_entity.pdbx_description
1 polymer ?
#
loop_
_entity_poly.entity_id
_entity_poly.type
_entity_poly.pdbx_seq_one_letter_code
_entity_poly.pdbx_strand_id
1 'polypeptide(L)'
;MKESFHIKTSIKKYYILRMLLSLLFGMLFMGFSFFLGAEVIVSGIINFLTFMLVYKYSRLISIKNLHIEIIEEGMKIFNKRKNAKTIKWSEVYSYRIQSDAYFQSFFLKYKGGRIALHHDFNNDDDYDAFLIAIEKYIKLYNAKVIGSGIIKERGIYARVEARIIAVILVLILISLPFFAWNNNSGLAIGSLIFLYSSSLFFIYRVYMERKD
;
A
#
# COMPACT_ATOMS: atom_id res chain seq x y z
N MET A 1 29.84 5.18 -9.17
CA MET A 1 28.86 6.29 -9.00
C MET A 1 27.97 5.98 -7.81
N LYS A 2 27.88 6.89 -6.82
CA LYS A 2 27.11 6.71 -5.58
C LYS A 2 25.96 7.72 -5.56
N GLU A 3 24.74 7.25 -5.36
CA GLU A 3 23.55 8.10 -5.18
C GLU A 3 22.95 7.82 -3.80
N SER A 4 22.44 8.85 -3.13
CA SER A 4 21.96 8.78 -1.75
C SER A 4 20.59 9.43 -1.60
N PHE A 5 19.69 8.78 -0.86
CA PHE A 5 18.28 9.15 -0.76
C PHE A 5 17.81 9.13 0.70
N HIS A 6 16.98 10.10 1.09
CA HIS A 6 16.29 10.12 2.36
C HIS A 6 14.81 9.78 2.15
N ILE A 7 14.36 8.68 2.75
CA ILE A 7 13.02 8.12 2.52
C ILE A 7 12.29 7.93 3.85
N LYS A 8 11.03 8.34 3.90
CA LYS A 8 10.10 8.11 5.01
C LYS A 8 9.19 6.94 4.64
N THR A 9 9.52 5.76 5.15
CA THR A 9 8.65 4.58 4.99
C THR A 9 7.68 4.47 6.16
N SER A 10 6.41 4.19 5.87
CA SER A 10 5.43 3.74 6.85
C SER A 10 5.56 2.23 7.10
N ILE A 11 5.32 1.82 8.34
CA ILE A 11 5.21 0.40 8.69
C ILE A 11 3.72 0.02 8.63
N LYS A 12 3.35 -0.82 7.65
CA LYS A 12 1.95 -1.20 7.39
C LYS A 12 1.19 -1.74 8.61
N LYS A 13 1.87 -2.49 9.50
CA LYS A 13 1.26 -2.99 10.75
C LYS A 13 0.83 -1.84 11.67
N TYR A 14 1.65 -0.80 11.79
CA TYR A 14 1.31 0.38 12.60
C TYR A 14 0.24 1.23 11.95
N TYR A 15 0.11 1.22 10.62
CA TYR A 15 -1.02 1.87 9.94
C TYR A 15 -2.37 1.19 10.24
N ILE A 16 -2.43 -0.15 10.19
CA ILE A 16 -3.66 -0.90 10.55
C ILE A 16 -3.98 -0.73 12.03
N LEU A 17 -2.97 -0.86 12.90
CA LEU A 17 -3.14 -0.63 14.34
C LEU A 17 -3.64 0.79 14.63
N ARG A 18 -3.15 1.79 13.88
CA ARG A 18 -3.61 3.18 13.92
C ARG A 18 -5.09 3.30 13.57
N MET A 19 -5.54 2.69 12.48
CA MET A 19 -6.96 2.73 12.08
C MET A 19 -7.84 2.08 13.16
N LEU A 20 -7.41 0.94 13.71
CA LEU A 20 -8.12 0.25 14.78
C LEU A 20 -8.16 1.05 16.08
N LEU A 21 -7.05 1.68 16.49
CA LEU A 21 -7.01 2.55 17.67
C LEU A 21 -7.90 3.77 17.48
N SER A 22 -7.87 4.42 16.32
CA SER A 22 -8.74 5.56 16.02
C SER A 22 -10.22 5.17 16.07
N LEU A 23 -10.59 3.99 15.55
CA LEU A 23 -11.95 3.46 15.65
C LEU A 23 -12.35 3.12 17.10
N LEU A 24 -11.48 2.43 17.84
CA LEU A 24 -11.71 2.04 19.23
C LEU A 24 -11.88 3.28 20.13
N PHE A 25 -11.01 4.28 20.00
CA PHE A 25 -11.14 5.54 20.72
C PHE A 25 -12.41 6.28 20.33
N GLY A 26 -12.78 6.30 19.04
CA GLY A 26 -14.06 6.85 18.60
C GLY A 26 -15.26 6.18 19.27
N MET A 27 -15.27 4.84 19.34
CA MET A 27 -16.36 4.08 19.98
C MET A 27 -16.43 4.29 21.49
N LEU A 28 -15.28 4.24 22.20
CA LEU A 28 -15.21 4.45 23.64
C LEU A 28 -15.67 5.86 24.04
N PHE A 29 -15.25 6.86 23.26
CA PHE A 29 -15.58 8.24 23.55
C PHE A 29 -17.03 8.60 23.17
N MET A 30 -17.59 7.93 22.15
CA MET A 30 -19.03 8.00 21.85
C MET A 30 -19.87 7.44 23.01
N GLY A 31 -19.47 6.29 23.59
CA GLY A 31 -20.11 5.73 24.79
C GLY A 31 -19.98 6.65 26.02
N PHE A 32 -18.81 7.23 26.24
CA PHE A 32 -18.57 8.19 27.33
C PHE A 32 -19.40 9.48 27.18
N SER A 33 -19.52 9.99 25.96
CA SER A 33 -20.31 11.19 25.66
C SER A 33 -21.80 10.99 25.92
N PHE A 34 -22.31 9.79 25.60
CA PHE A 34 -23.69 9.39 25.88
C PHE A 34 -23.94 9.32 27.40
N PHE A 35 -22.96 8.83 28.16
CA PHE A 35 -23.01 8.75 29.62
C PHE A 35 -23.01 10.12 30.31
N LEU A 36 -22.32 11.12 29.75
CA LEU A 36 -22.27 12.48 30.31
C LEU A 36 -23.47 13.37 29.97
N GLY A 37 -24.43 12.88 29.17
CA GLY A 37 -25.59 13.67 28.75
C GLY A 37 -25.25 14.91 27.92
N ALA A 38 -24.07 14.93 27.29
CA ALA A 38 -23.66 16.03 26.44
C ALA A 38 -24.56 16.09 25.19
N GLU A 39 -24.90 17.30 24.73
CA GLU A 39 -25.66 17.46 23.49
C GLU A 39 -24.99 16.70 22.34
N VAL A 40 -25.81 16.01 21.55
CA VAL A 40 -25.38 15.11 20.46
C VAL A 40 -24.42 15.79 19.49
N ILE A 41 -24.59 17.09 19.27
CA ILE A 41 -23.76 17.89 18.36
C ILE A 41 -22.39 18.18 18.99
N VAL A 42 -22.34 18.62 20.25
CA VAL A 42 -21.08 18.95 20.95
C VAL A 42 -20.24 17.70 21.14
N SER A 43 -20.87 16.58 21.53
CA SER A 43 -20.18 15.29 21.62
C SER A 43 -19.68 14.81 20.26
N GLY A 44 -20.47 14.97 19.19
CA GLY A 44 -20.06 14.65 17.82
C GLY A 44 -18.81 15.41 17.38
N ILE A 45 -18.75 16.72 17.64
CA ILE A 45 -17.59 17.56 17.29
C ILE A 45 -16.35 17.14 18.09
N ILE A 46 -16.48 16.94 19.40
CA ILE A 46 -15.35 16.52 20.25
C ILE A 46 -14.85 15.13 19.83
N ASN A 47 -15.75 14.20 19.51
CA ASN A 47 -15.40 12.87 18.99
C ASN A 47 -14.63 12.96 17.66
N PHE A 48 -15.12 13.79 16.73
CA PHE A 48 -14.46 13.98 15.44
C PHE A 48 -13.07 14.60 15.60
N LEU A 49 -12.91 15.64 16.43
CA LEU A 49 -11.62 16.27 16.70
C LEU A 49 -10.65 15.30 17.39
N THR A 50 -11.11 14.51 18.36
CA THR A 50 -10.30 13.51 19.04
C THR A 50 -9.85 12.42 18.08
N PHE A 51 -10.76 11.92 17.23
CA PHE A 51 -10.42 10.98 16.15
C PHE A 51 -9.35 11.56 15.22
N MET A 52 -9.51 12.80 14.77
CA MET A 52 -8.55 13.47 13.90
C MET A 52 -7.19 13.67 14.56
N LEU A 53 -7.14 14.02 15.85
CA LEU A 53 -5.91 14.13 16.62
C LEU A 53 -5.20 12.78 16.75
N VAL A 54 -5.91 11.74 17.20
CA VAL A 54 -5.36 10.38 17.31
C VAL A 54 -4.87 9.90 15.95
N TYR A 55 -5.63 10.13 14.89
CA TYR A 55 -5.25 9.81 13.51
C TYR A 55 -3.99 10.57 13.07
N LYS A 56 -3.85 11.84 13.41
CA LYS A 56 -2.67 12.66 13.06
C LYS A 56 -1.42 12.23 13.84
N TYR A 57 -1.52 12.04 15.15
CA TYR A 57 -0.37 11.68 16.00
C TYR A 57 0.11 10.25 15.75
N SER A 58 -0.80 9.31 15.51
CA SER A 58 -0.43 7.94 15.14
C SER A 58 0.35 7.85 13.82
N ARG A 59 0.18 8.80 12.89
CA ARG A 59 1.01 8.90 11.68
C ARG A 59 2.50 9.05 12.04
N LEU A 60 2.83 9.89 13.02
CA LEU A 60 4.22 10.16 13.44
C LEU A 60 4.91 8.91 13.98
N ILE A 61 4.17 8.04 14.68
CA ILE A 61 4.69 6.79 15.25
C ILE A 61 4.91 5.73 14.17
N SER A 62 4.14 5.79 13.08
CA SER A 62 4.20 4.81 11.98
C SER A 62 5.32 5.07 10.96
N ILE A 63 5.91 6.27 10.97
CA ILE A 63 6.93 6.69 10.00
C ILE A 63 8.33 6.33 10.50
N LYS A 64 9.09 5.69 9.62
CA LYS A 64 10.50 5.37 9.80
C LYS A 64 11.32 6.09 8.74
N ASN A 65 12.24 6.94 9.19
CA ASN A 65 13.20 7.58 8.30
C ASN A 65 14.33 6.59 8.00
N LEU A 66 14.56 6.36 6.72
CA LEU A 66 15.62 5.56 6.17
C LEU A 66 16.52 6.45 5.33
N HIS A 67 17.81 6.15 5.39
CA HIS A 67 18.75 6.67 4.41
C HIS A 67 19.21 5.50 3.55
N ILE A 68 19.09 5.63 2.23
CA ILE A 68 19.42 4.58 1.28
C ILE A 68 20.51 5.09 0.37
N GLU A 69 21.60 4.33 0.25
CA GLU A 69 22.66 4.60 -0.70
C GLU A 69 22.68 3.50 -1.76
N ILE A 70 22.63 3.90 -3.03
CA ILE A 70 22.79 3.01 -4.17
C ILE A 70 24.25 3.11 -4.65
N ILE A 71 24.92 1.96 -4.71
CA ILE A 71 26.30 1.82 -5.15
C ILE A 71 26.37 0.82 -6.32
N GLU A 72 27.50 0.77 -7.01
CA GLU A 72 27.64 -0.10 -8.19
C GLU A 72 27.44 -1.59 -7.86
N GLU A 73 27.85 -2.02 -6.67
CA GLU A 73 27.77 -3.42 -6.24
C GLU A 73 26.44 -3.80 -5.59
N GLY A 74 25.61 -2.82 -5.22
CA GLY A 74 24.40 -3.07 -4.44
C GLY A 74 23.74 -1.83 -3.86
N MET A 75 23.03 -2.02 -2.76
CA MET A 75 22.33 -0.98 -2.01
C MET A 75 22.63 -1.12 -0.52
N LYS A 76 22.83 0.01 0.16
CA LYS A 76 22.97 0.09 1.61
C LYS A 76 21.78 0.83 2.21
N ILE A 77 21.16 0.23 3.21
CA ILE A 77 20.02 0.81 3.93
C ILE A 77 20.46 1.10 5.36
N PHE A 78 20.39 2.37 5.74
CA PHE A 78 20.72 2.86 7.07
C PHE A 78 19.44 3.21 7.82
N ASN A 79 19.31 2.67 9.03
CA ASN A 79 18.33 3.12 10.00
C ASN A 79 19.01 4.13 10.94
N LYS A 80 18.24 5.02 11.61
CA LYS A 80 18.74 6.02 12.57
C LYS A 80 19.77 5.49 13.60
N ARG A 81 19.81 4.18 13.85
CA ARG A 81 20.74 3.49 14.77
C ARG A 81 22.04 2.97 14.11
N LYS A 82 22.52 3.56 13.02
CA LYS A 82 23.81 3.26 12.33
C LYS A 82 24.02 1.83 11.78
N ASN A 83 23.17 0.85 12.08
CA ASN A 83 23.26 -0.46 11.46
C ASN A 83 22.91 -0.36 9.97
N ALA A 84 23.93 -0.52 9.12
CA ALA A 84 23.80 -0.53 7.68
C ALA A 84 23.53 -1.95 7.19
N LYS A 85 22.38 -2.17 6.57
CA LYS A 85 22.12 -3.42 5.85
C LYS A 85 22.59 -3.25 4.41
N THR A 86 23.61 -3.99 4.04
CA THR A 86 24.13 -4.03 2.66
C THR A 86 23.51 -5.19 1.91
N ILE A 87 23.06 -4.94 0.68
CA ILE A 87 22.44 -5.94 -0.20
C ILE A 87 23.17 -5.83 -1.53
N LYS A 88 23.79 -6.92 -1.96
CA LYS A 88 24.49 -6.96 -3.25
C LYS A 88 23.51 -7.22 -4.37
N TRP A 89 23.72 -6.64 -5.56
CA TRP A 89 22.86 -6.90 -6.72
C TRP A 89 22.85 -8.37 -7.12
N SER A 90 23.98 -9.07 -6.95
CA SER A 90 24.08 -10.52 -7.21
C SER A 90 23.20 -11.37 -6.30
N GLU A 91 22.76 -10.84 -5.16
CA GLU A 91 21.87 -11.54 -4.22
C GLU A 91 20.40 -11.24 -4.49
N VAL A 92 20.09 -10.27 -5.35
CA VAL A 92 18.72 -9.85 -5.67
C VAL A 92 18.14 -10.80 -6.70
N TYR A 93 16.92 -11.28 -6.45
CA TYR A 93 16.16 -12.12 -7.37
C TYR A 93 15.13 -11.31 -8.14
N SER A 94 14.42 -10.44 -7.44
CA SER A 94 13.32 -9.70 -8.03
C SER A 94 12.98 -8.45 -7.23
N TYR A 95 12.33 -7.51 -7.90
CA TYR A 95 11.75 -6.34 -7.27
C TYR A 95 10.35 -6.06 -7.81
N ARG A 96 9.54 -5.32 -7.05
CA ARG A 96 8.19 -4.92 -7.42
C ARG A 96 7.93 -3.50 -6.95
N ILE A 97 7.38 -2.68 -7.82
CA ILE A 97 6.82 -1.37 -7.47
C ILE A 97 5.31 -1.50 -7.60
N GLN A 98 4.58 -1.07 -6.58
CA GLN A 98 3.12 -1.13 -6.56
C GLN A 98 2.56 0.14 -5.94
N SER A 99 1.71 0.84 -6.69
CA SER A 99 0.98 2.01 -6.20
C SER A 99 -0.48 1.64 -5.90
N ASP A 100 -0.94 1.92 -4.69
CA ASP A 100 -2.34 1.91 -4.31
C ASP A 100 -2.86 3.35 -4.09
N ALA A 101 -4.08 3.52 -3.58
CA ALA A 101 -4.68 4.85 -3.41
C ALA A 101 -3.99 5.72 -2.36
N TYR A 102 -3.19 5.13 -1.46
CA TYR A 102 -2.61 5.81 -0.30
C TYR A 102 -1.09 5.68 -0.24
N PHE A 103 -0.54 4.63 -0.86
CA PHE A 103 0.85 4.28 -0.76
C PHE A 103 1.46 3.89 -2.10
N GLN A 104 2.72 4.24 -2.24
CA GLN A 104 3.62 3.65 -3.22
C GLN A 104 4.56 2.70 -2.50
N SER A 105 4.60 1.45 -2.95
CA SER A 105 5.29 0.38 -2.25
C SER A 105 6.37 -0.24 -3.13
N PHE A 106 7.60 -0.29 -2.61
CA PHE A 106 8.74 -0.97 -3.19
C PHE A 106 9.01 -2.25 -2.43
N PHE A 107 9.08 -3.37 -3.16
CA PHE A 107 9.43 -4.67 -2.62
C PHE A 107 10.69 -5.19 -3.30
N LEU A 108 11.62 -5.72 -2.53
CA LEU A 108 12.85 -6.34 -3.03
C LEU A 108 13.00 -7.73 -2.39
N LYS A 109 13.18 -8.77 -3.21
CA LYS A 109 13.51 -10.12 -2.76
C LYS A 109 14.97 -10.41 -3.09
N TYR A 110 15.70 -10.91 -2.09
CA TYR A 110 17.12 -11.23 -2.19
C TYR A 110 17.44 -12.43 -1.29
N LYS A 111 18.64 -13.01 -1.41
CA LYS A 111 19.05 -14.24 -0.68
C LYS A 111 18.84 -14.15 0.83
N GLY A 112 19.01 -12.97 1.43
CA GLY A 112 18.82 -12.74 2.86
C GLY A 112 17.39 -12.35 3.29
N GLY A 113 16.40 -12.43 2.39
CA GLY A 113 14.98 -12.24 2.70
C GLY A 113 14.28 -11.23 1.80
N ARG A 114 13.39 -10.42 2.40
CA ARG A 114 12.59 -9.42 1.67
C ARG A 114 12.64 -8.05 2.34
N ILE A 115 12.61 -7.00 1.53
CA ILE A 115 12.42 -5.62 1.97
C ILE A 115 11.11 -5.11 1.39
N ALA A 116 10.35 -4.41 2.21
CA ALA A 116 9.15 -3.70 1.81
C ALA A 116 9.27 -2.27 2.35
N LEU A 117 9.27 -1.30 1.44
CA LEU A 117 9.22 0.12 1.75
C LEU A 117 7.85 0.62 1.29
N HIS A 118 7.08 1.19 2.20
CA HIS A 118 5.76 1.76 1.92
C HIS A 118 5.85 3.27 2.10
N HIS A 119 5.80 4.03 1.01
CA HIS A 119 5.81 5.48 1.01
C HIS A 119 4.37 6.02 0.94
N ASP A 120 4.04 7.00 1.77
CA ASP A 120 2.77 7.73 1.75
C ASP A 120 2.95 8.94 0.81
N PHE A 121 2.06 9.12 -0.18
CA PHE A 121 2.16 10.20 -1.17
C PHE A 121 2.27 11.61 -0.56
N ASN A 122 1.86 11.78 0.70
CA ASN A 122 1.89 13.07 1.40
C ASN A 122 3.21 13.35 2.14
N ASN A 123 4.27 12.61 1.86
CA ASN A 123 5.59 12.86 2.43
C ASN A 123 6.47 13.58 1.42
N ASP A 124 7.05 14.70 1.84
CA ASP A 124 8.11 15.38 1.10
C ASP A 124 9.45 14.68 1.42
N ASP A 125 9.90 13.82 0.52
CA ASP A 125 11.14 13.04 0.58
C ASP A 125 11.61 12.58 -0.82
N ASP A 126 12.72 11.85 -0.91
CA ASP A 126 13.35 11.47 -2.18
C ASP A 126 12.79 10.17 -2.81
N TYR A 127 11.60 9.71 -2.43
CA TYR A 127 11.12 8.38 -2.81
C TYR A 127 11.00 8.16 -4.32
N ASP A 128 10.45 9.13 -5.05
CA ASP A 128 10.29 9.02 -6.51
C ASP A 128 11.65 8.98 -7.22
N ALA A 129 12.59 9.83 -6.79
CA ALA A 129 13.96 9.82 -7.30
C ALA A 129 14.66 8.48 -7.01
N PHE A 130 14.44 7.91 -5.82
CA PHE A 130 14.93 6.58 -5.47
C PHE A 130 14.37 5.48 -6.37
N LEU A 131 13.07 5.50 -6.70
CA LEU A 131 12.47 4.51 -7.58
C LEU A 131 13.04 4.57 -9.00
N ILE A 132 13.25 5.77 -9.53
CA ILE A 132 13.87 5.96 -10.85
C ILE A 132 15.33 5.45 -10.83
N ALA A 133 16.08 5.81 -9.78
CA ALA A 133 17.46 5.40 -9.62
C ALA A 133 17.59 3.88 -9.52
N ILE A 134 16.77 3.21 -8.69
CA ILE A 134 16.89 1.76 -8.51
C ILE A 134 16.55 0.99 -9.78
N GLU A 135 15.55 1.42 -10.55
CA GLU A 135 15.25 0.81 -11.84
C GLU A 135 16.41 0.97 -12.83
N LYS A 136 16.99 2.17 -12.89
CA LYS A 136 18.17 2.46 -13.74
C LYS A 136 19.34 1.56 -13.37
N TYR A 137 19.70 1.47 -12.09
CA TYR A 137 20.83 0.66 -11.63
C TYR A 137 20.61 -0.84 -11.85
N ILE A 138 19.42 -1.36 -11.61
CA ILE A 138 19.10 -2.78 -11.89
C ILE A 138 19.19 -3.07 -13.39
N LYS A 139 18.69 -2.17 -14.26
CA LYS A 139 18.81 -2.33 -15.72
C LYS A 139 20.28 -2.34 -16.16
N LEU A 140 21.10 -1.44 -15.63
CA LEU A 140 22.53 -1.39 -15.92
C LEU A 140 23.26 -2.66 -15.45
N TYR A 141 22.95 -3.15 -14.25
CA TYR A 141 23.50 -4.40 -13.75
C TYR A 141 23.10 -5.59 -14.63
N ASN A 142 21.81 -5.68 -14.99
CA ASN A 142 21.29 -6.74 -15.85
C ASN A 142 21.95 -6.75 -17.25
N ALA A 143 22.27 -5.58 -17.79
CA ALA A 143 22.97 -5.46 -19.07
C ALA A 143 24.46 -5.85 -18.99
N LYS A 144 25.12 -5.61 -17.84
CA LYS A 144 26.56 -5.84 -17.64
C LYS A 144 26.88 -7.30 -17.30
N VAL A 145 26.01 -7.99 -16.57
CA VAL A 145 26.27 -9.34 -16.07
C VAL A 145 25.49 -10.38 -16.88
N ILE A 146 26.21 -11.15 -17.70
CA ILE A 146 25.63 -12.25 -18.48
C ILE A 146 24.99 -13.27 -17.52
N GLY A 147 23.70 -13.55 -17.70
CA GLY A 147 22.94 -14.46 -16.84
C GLY A 147 22.35 -13.82 -15.57
N SER A 148 22.52 -12.51 -15.36
CA SER A 148 21.78 -11.81 -14.32
C SER A 148 20.30 -11.66 -14.73
N GLY A 149 19.42 -12.08 -13.81
CA GLY A 149 17.99 -12.23 -14.06
C GLY A 149 17.15 -11.53 -13.01
N ILE A 150 17.53 -10.32 -12.59
CA ILE A 150 16.68 -9.55 -11.66
C ILE A 150 15.40 -9.18 -12.39
N ILE A 151 14.30 -9.83 -12.03
CA ILE A 151 12.99 -9.64 -12.71
C ILE A 151 12.18 -8.57 -11.98
N LYS A 152 11.59 -7.65 -12.74
CA LYS A 152 10.51 -6.78 -12.25
C LYS A 152 9.22 -7.60 -12.16
N GLU A 153 8.82 -7.94 -10.94
CA GLU A 153 7.54 -8.63 -10.71
C GLU A 153 6.38 -7.71 -11.06
N ARG A 154 5.39 -8.28 -11.75
CA ARG A 154 4.14 -7.59 -12.02
C ARG A 154 3.29 -7.50 -10.74
N GLY A 155 2.62 -6.35 -10.55
CA GLY A 155 1.59 -6.17 -9.53
C GLY A 155 0.45 -7.18 -9.70
N ILE A 156 -0.37 -7.36 -8.64
CA ILE A 156 -1.44 -8.37 -8.63
C ILE A 156 -2.38 -8.19 -9.84
N TYR A 157 -2.71 -6.94 -10.17
CA TYR A 157 -3.62 -6.58 -11.28
C TYR A 157 -3.03 -6.83 -12.69
N ALA A 158 -1.70 -6.85 -12.83
CA ALA A 158 -1.02 -7.08 -14.11
C ALA A 158 -0.78 -8.58 -14.41
N ARG A 159 -1.13 -9.48 -13.48
CA ARG A 159 -1.00 -10.93 -13.64
C ARG A 159 -2.10 -11.53 -14.52
N VAL A 160 -1.83 -12.69 -15.13
CA VAL A 160 -2.79 -13.39 -16.02
C VAL A 160 -4.02 -13.84 -15.23
N GLU A 161 -3.80 -14.31 -14.01
CA GLU A 161 -4.83 -14.75 -13.07
C GLU A 161 -5.82 -13.61 -12.77
N ALA A 162 -5.33 -12.38 -12.59
CA ALA A 162 -6.20 -11.22 -12.40
C ALA A 162 -7.06 -10.90 -13.62
N ARG A 163 -6.60 -11.23 -14.84
CA ARG A 163 -7.41 -11.12 -16.06
C ARG A 163 -8.54 -12.15 -16.08
N ILE A 164 -8.22 -13.40 -15.72
CA ILE A 164 -9.22 -14.48 -15.65
C ILE A 164 -10.29 -14.11 -14.62
N ILE A 165 -9.87 -13.65 -13.44
CA ILE A 165 -10.79 -13.17 -12.40
C ILE A 165 -11.63 -12.00 -12.91
N ALA A 166 -11.03 -11.01 -13.58
CA ALA A 166 -11.78 -9.88 -14.13
C ALA A 166 -12.86 -10.33 -15.15
N VAL A 167 -12.55 -11.29 -16.02
CA VAL A 167 -13.53 -11.86 -16.98
C VAL A 167 -14.67 -12.57 -16.24
N ILE A 168 -14.35 -13.38 -15.23
CA ILE A 168 -15.36 -14.04 -14.39
C ILE A 168 -16.25 -12.99 -13.70
N LEU A 169 -15.67 -11.93 -13.15
CA LEU A 169 -16.40 -10.85 -12.52
C LEU A 169 -17.33 -10.12 -13.50
N VAL A 170 -16.92 -9.93 -14.77
CA VAL A 170 -17.81 -9.38 -15.80
C VAL A 170 -19.03 -10.29 -16.03
N LEU A 171 -18.83 -11.61 -16.14
CA LEU A 171 -19.93 -12.56 -16.30
C LEU A 171 -20.88 -12.56 -15.09
N ILE A 172 -20.32 -12.45 -13.88
CA ILE A 172 -21.10 -12.29 -12.65
C ILE A 172 -21.89 -10.98 -12.70
N LEU A 173 -21.26 -9.85 -13.01
CA LEU A 173 -21.92 -8.54 -13.08
C LEU A 173 -23.10 -8.51 -14.07
N ILE A 174 -23.00 -9.24 -15.19
CA ILE A 174 -24.10 -9.38 -16.17
C ILE A 174 -25.25 -10.24 -15.61
N SER A 175 -24.95 -11.25 -14.79
CA SER A 175 -25.95 -12.16 -14.23
C SER A 175 -26.62 -11.64 -12.95
N LEU A 176 -25.99 -10.72 -12.22
CA LEU A 176 -26.52 -10.15 -10.97
C LEU A 176 -27.88 -9.44 -11.12
N PRO A 177 -28.15 -8.62 -12.16
CA PRO A 177 -29.45 -8.00 -12.36
C PRO A 177 -30.59 -9.03 -12.46
N PHE A 178 -30.36 -10.16 -13.13
CA PHE A 178 -31.34 -11.25 -13.23
C PHE A 178 -31.59 -11.92 -11.89
N PHE A 179 -30.56 -12.05 -11.05
CA PHE A 179 -30.67 -12.63 -9.71
C PHE A 179 -31.36 -11.68 -8.72
N ALA A 180 -31.08 -10.38 -8.83
CA ALA A 180 -31.69 -9.32 -8.04
C ALA A 180 -33.19 -9.17 -8.33
N TRP A 181 -33.59 -9.33 -9.60
CA TRP A 181 -34.99 -9.30 -10.03
C TRP A 181 -35.87 -10.34 -9.31
N ASN A 182 -35.29 -11.50 -8.97
CA ASN A 182 -36.02 -12.58 -8.29
C ASN A 182 -35.97 -12.53 -6.76
N ASN A 183 -35.16 -11.66 -6.14
CA ASN A 183 -34.96 -11.64 -4.69
C ASN A 183 -34.96 -10.20 -4.13
N ASN A 184 -36.07 -9.80 -3.51
CA ASN A 184 -36.31 -8.44 -3.00
C ASN A 184 -35.93 -8.21 -1.52
N SER A 185 -35.08 -9.03 -0.92
CA SER A 185 -34.67 -8.78 0.47
C SER A 185 -33.61 -7.67 0.56
N GLY A 186 -33.81 -6.69 1.44
CA GLY A 186 -32.91 -5.53 1.58
C GLY A 186 -31.45 -5.89 1.91
N LEU A 187 -31.22 -7.00 2.62
CA LEU A 187 -29.87 -7.53 2.89
C LEU A 187 -29.20 -8.11 1.64
N ALA A 188 -29.97 -8.72 0.73
CA ALA A 188 -29.47 -9.19 -0.56
C ALA A 188 -29.09 -8.01 -1.45
N ILE A 189 -29.91 -6.96 -1.49
CA ILE A 189 -29.64 -5.73 -2.27
C ILE A 189 -28.35 -5.04 -1.79
N GLY A 190 -28.15 -4.89 -0.48
CA GLY A 190 -26.93 -4.29 0.07
C GLY A 190 -25.66 -5.07 -0.30
N SER A 191 -25.72 -6.40 -0.23
CA SER A 191 -24.61 -7.28 -0.59
C SER A 191 -24.34 -7.28 -2.09
N LEU A 192 -25.39 -7.19 -2.91
CA LEU A 192 -25.29 -7.03 -4.36
C LEU A 192 -24.60 -5.73 -4.74
N ILE A 193 -24.97 -4.60 -4.15
CA ILE A 193 -24.32 -3.29 -4.39
C ILE A 193 -22.84 -3.36 -4.03
N PHE A 194 -22.51 -3.90 -2.86
CA PHE A 194 -21.11 -4.02 -2.43
C PHE A 194 -20.27 -4.89 -3.39
N LEU A 195 -20.81 -6.04 -3.80
CA LEU A 195 -20.15 -6.94 -4.74
C LEU A 195 -20.02 -6.29 -6.12
N TYR A 196 -21.04 -5.56 -6.56
CA TYR A 196 -21.05 -4.83 -7.84
C TYR A 196 -19.95 -3.76 -7.87
N SER A 197 -19.89 -2.89 -6.86
CA SER A 197 -18.88 -1.83 -6.76
C SER A 197 -17.46 -2.39 -6.62
N SER A 198 -17.28 -3.44 -5.81
CA SER A 198 -15.96 -4.07 -5.62
C SER A 198 -15.45 -4.72 -6.90
N SER A 199 -16.35 -5.36 -7.66
CA SER A 199 -16.03 -6.02 -8.92
C SER A 199 -15.66 -5.01 -10.01
N LEU A 200 -16.43 -3.92 -10.13
CA LEU A 200 -16.13 -2.82 -11.04
C LEU A 200 -14.77 -2.18 -10.73
N PHE A 201 -14.48 -1.92 -9.45
CA PHE A 201 -13.19 -1.39 -9.04
C PHE A 201 -12.04 -2.33 -9.42
N PHE A 202 -12.19 -3.64 -9.17
CA PHE A 202 -11.17 -4.63 -9.53
C PHE A 202 -10.93 -4.68 -11.04
N ILE A 203 -12.00 -4.75 -11.84
CA ILE A 203 -11.92 -4.77 -13.32
C ILE A 203 -11.23 -3.49 -13.83
N TYR A 204 -11.63 -2.33 -13.30
CA TYR A 204 -11.02 -1.05 -13.64
C TYR A 204 -9.51 -1.03 -13.32
N ARG A 205 -9.09 -1.50 -12.14
CA ARG A 205 -7.67 -1.60 -11.77
C ARG A 205 -6.89 -2.55 -12.68
N VAL A 206 -7.47 -3.69 -13.06
CA VAL A 206 -6.84 -4.63 -14.01
C VAL A 206 -6.69 -3.99 -15.40
N TYR A 207 -7.67 -3.22 -15.84
CA TYR A 207 -7.63 -2.51 -17.12
C TYR A 207 -6.54 -1.42 -17.12
N MET A 208 -6.53 -0.54 -16.11
CA MET A 208 -5.57 0.56 -16.01
C MET A 208 -4.12 0.06 -15.98
N GLU A 209 -3.82 -0.96 -15.16
CA GLU A 209 -2.46 -1.51 -14.98
C GLU A 209 -1.91 -2.22 -16.24
N ARG A 210 -2.73 -2.39 -17.29
CA ARG A 210 -2.36 -3.05 -18.55
C ARG A 210 -2.39 -2.10 -19.75
N LYS A 211 -2.87 -0.87 -19.56
CA LYS A 211 -2.90 0.16 -20.60
C LYS A 211 -1.53 0.82 -20.78
N ASP A 212 -0.71 0.80 -19.72
CA ASP A 212 0.69 1.24 -19.69
C ASP A 212 1.67 0.13 -20.13
#